data_AF-W9G502-F1
#
_entry.id   AF-W9G502-F1
#
_cell.length_a   1.000
_cell.length_b   1.000
_cell.length_c   1.000
_cell.angle_alpha   90.00
_cell.angle_beta   90.00
_cell.angle_gamma   90.00
#
_symmetry.space_group_name_H-M   'P 1'
#
loop_
_entity.id
_entity.type
_entity.pdbx_description
1 polymer ?
#
loop_
_entity_poly.entity_id
_entity_poly.type
_entity_poly.pdbx_seq_one_letter_code
_entity_poly.pdbx_strand_id
1 'polypeptide(L)'
;MRDIQVCAFHGDEGVFGEALRDEAGSLRYTCTRKRGHPVEGPYSWVQVPTPAGVEGVSGLAAELGLDEDLVDALDAFRGAWVEYGVLEREYARLRPETFGLLVKKYGHTAVAAKRYTASAFLGRTLGELSKRGAILWHEGPATGRWSYNSSISWWALPPAPEWSTRSSWAALGCDVEYVPGQTEMES
;
A
#
# COMPACT_ATOMS: atom_id res chain seq x y z
N MET A 1 22.22 9.58 -13.51
CA MET A 1 21.04 8.90 -14.08
C MET A 1 19.85 9.82 -13.91
N ARG A 2 18.92 9.89 -14.87
CA ARG A 2 17.66 10.64 -14.70
C ARG A 2 16.72 9.75 -13.90
N ASP A 3 16.16 10.27 -12.82
CA ASP A 3 15.19 9.53 -12.00
C ASP A 3 13.86 9.40 -12.75
N ILE A 4 13.24 8.22 -12.67
CA ILE A 4 12.02 7.86 -13.40
C ILE A 4 10.99 7.37 -12.39
N GLN A 5 9.80 7.95 -12.41
CA GLN A 5 8.65 7.49 -11.62
C GLN A 5 7.46 7.23 -12.52
N VAL A 6 6.56 6.36 -12.07
CA VAL A 6 5.33 6.06 -12.81
C VAL A 6 4.21 6.96 -12.28
N CYS A 7 3.37 7.46 -13.18
CA CYS A 7 2.17 8.20 -12.79
C CYS A 7 1.26 7.29 -11.95
N ALA A 8 0.80 7.75 -10.78
CA ALA A 8 -0.11 6.98 -9.93
C ALA A 8 -1.44 6.58 -10.62
N PHE A 9 -1.76 7.25 -11.73
CA PHE A 9 -2.98 7.04 -12.52
C PHE A 9 -2.74 6.28 -13.84
N HIS A 10 -1.47 6.12 -14.26
CA HIS A 10 -1.09 5.46 -15.51
C HIS A 10 0.14 4.60 -15.25
N GLY A 11 -0.07 3.29 -15.13
CA GLY A 11 0.94 2.31 -14.74
C GLY A 11 1.93 1.91 -15.85
N ASP A 12 1.76 2.43 -17.07
CA ASP A 12 2.37 1.90 -18.29
C ASP A 12 3.51 2.78 -18.85
N GLU A 13 3.79 3.95 -18.25
CA GLU A 13 4.81 4.88 -18.77
C GLU A 13 5.63 5.55 -17.66
N GLY A 14 6.96 5.49 -17.82
CA GLY A 14 7.91 6.16 -16.93
C GLY A 14 7.97 7.67 -17.21
N VAL A 15 7.71 8.47 -16.18
CA VAL A 15 7.80 9.93 -16.18
C VAL A 15 9.16 10.34 -15.64
N PHE A 16 9.88 11.18 -16.38
CA PHE A 16 11.17 11.70 -15.96
C PHE A 16 11.02 12.84 -14.96
N GLY A 17 11.86 12.82 -13.92
CA GLY A 17 11.94 13.91 -12.95
C GLY A 17 12.66 15.14 -13.50
N GLU A 18 12.05 16.30 -13.35
CA GLU A 18 12.63 17.63 -13.57
C GLU A 18 13.10 18.19 -12.24
N ALA A 19 14.38 18.58 -12.15
CA ALA A 19 14.91 19.17 -10.93
C ALA A 19 14.25 20.52 -10.62
N LEU A 20 13.58 20.59 -9.48
CA LEU A 20 13.26 21.84 -8.82
C LEU A 20 14.56 22.32 -8.20
N ARG A 21 15.02 23.51 -8.61
CA ARG A 21 16.28 24.12 -8.14
C ARG A 21 16.14 24.63 -6.70
N ASP A 22 15.64 23.78 -5.81
CA ASP A 22 15.57 24.03 -4.38
C ASP A 22 16.77 23.41 -3.66
N GLU A 23 16.96 23.79 -2.40
CA GLU A 23 18.06 23.29 -1.56
C GLU A 23 17.92 21.80 -1.22
N ALA A 24 16.70 21.25 -1.34
CA ALA A 24 16.39 19.86 -1.04
C ALA A 24 16.67 18.90 -2.22
N GLY A 25 16.91 19.43 -3.42
CA GLY A 25 17.10 18.64 -4.63
C GLY A 25 15.80 18.00 -5.14
N SER A 26 14.65 18.61 -4.90
CA SER A 26 13.35 18.03 -5.27
C SER A 26 13.21 17.78 -6.76
N LEU A 27 12.46 16.73 -7.10
CA LEU A 27 12.12 16.37 -8.46
C LEU A 27 10.63 16.56 -8.68
N ARG A 28 10.27 17.25 -9.77
CA ARG A 28 8.88 17.32 -10.26
C ARG A 28 8.72 16.34 -11.40
N TYR A 29 7.66 15.57 -11.35
CA TYR A 29 7.24 14.69 -12.43
C TYR A 29 5.94 15.23 -12.99
N THR A 30 5.77 15.13 -14.30
CA THR A 30 4.54 15.56 -14.98
C THR A 30 4.09 14.48 -15.95
N CYS A 31 2.98 13.82 -15.62
CA CYS A 31 2.28 12.99 -16.58
C CYS A 31 1.49 13.90 -17.54
N THR A 32 1.80 13.82 -18.83
CA THR A 32 1.19 14.68 -19.87
C THR A 32 -0.13 14.14 -20.40
N ARG A 33 -0.57 12.97 -19.94
CA ARG A 33 -1.85 12.38 -20.32
C ARG A 33 -2.99 13.27 -19.84
N LYS A 34 -4.03 13.39 -20.67
CA LYS A 34 -5.14 14.32 -20.42
C LYS A 34 -6.33 13.68 -19.71
N ARG A 35 -6.38 12.34 -19.66
CA ARG A 35 -7.50 11.55 -19.13
C ARG A 35 -6.99 10.51 -18.15
N GLY A 36 -7.85 10.07 -17.22
CA GLY A 36 -7.48 9.10 -16.17
C GLY A 36 -6.92 9.75 -14.91
N HIS A 37 -6.71 11.06 -14.90
CA HIS A 37 -6.42 11.85 -13.70
C HIS A 37 -7.72 12.31 -13.01
N PRO A 38 -7.68 12.66 -11.71
CA PRO A 38 -8.85 13.19 -10.97
C PRO A 38 -9.37 14.52 -11.54
N VAL A 39 -8.50 15.28 -12.21
CA VAL A 39 -8.84 16.49 -12.96
C VAL A 39 -8.32 16.30 -14.39
N GLU A 40 -9.14 16.59 -15.39
CA GLU A 40 -8.70 16.50 -16.79
C GLU A 40 -7.52 17.45 -17.06
N GLY A 41 -6.50 16.92 -17.73
CA GLY A 41 -5.25 17.62 -18.00
C GLY A 41 -4.03 16.94 -17.38
N PRO A 42 -2.82 17.50 -17.55
CA PRO A 42 -1.59 16.95 -17.00
C PRO A 42 -1.65 16.86 -15.46
N TYR A 43 -1.08 15.79 -14.92
CA TYR A 43 -0.93 15.62 -13.48
C TYR A 43 0.54 15.73 -13.10
N SER A 44 0.85 16.61 -12.17
CA SER A 44 2.20 16.80 -11.67
C SER A 44 2.28 16.48 -10.19
N TRP A 45 3.37 15.83 -9.79
CA TRP A 45 3.68 15.56 -8.40
C TRP A 45 5.15 15.90 -8.14
N VAL A 46 5.45 16.15 -6.87
CA VAL A 46 6.79 16.49 -6.41
C VAL A 46 7.27 15.38 -5.49
N GLN A 47 8.43 14.83 -5.80
CA GLN A 47 9.19 14.03 -4.85
C GLN A 47 10.23 14.95 -4.23
N VAL A 48 10.11 15.15 -2.93
CA VAL A 48 11.18 15.76 -2.14
C VAL A 48 12.09 14.61 -1.70
N PRO A 49 13.38 14.60 -2.05
CA PRO A 49 14.35 13.67 -1.50
C PRO A 49 14.20 13.64 0.00
N THR A 50 14.07 12.43 0.55
CA THR A 50 14.10 12.27 1.99
C THR A 50 15.45 12.83 2.48
N PRO A 51 15.47 13.82 3.38
CA PRO A 51 16.72 14.35 3.91
C PRO A 51 17.57 13.21 4.45
N ALA A 52 18.88 13.25 4.19
CA ALA A 52 19.79 12.27 4.74
C ALA A 52 19.65 12.27 6.28
N GLY A 53 19.20 11.14 6.85
CA GLY A 53 18.97 10.98 8.30
C GLY A 53 17.51 11.01 8.76
N VAL A 54 16.51 11.06 7.87
CA VAL A 54 15.14 10.71 8.28
C VAL A 54 15.02 9.19 8.29
N GLU A 55 14.97 8.62 9.49
CA GLU A 55 14.79 7.18 9.75
C GLU A 55 13.56 6.62 9.01
N GLY A 56 13.49 5.29 8.89
CA GLY A 56 12.46 4.48 8.20
C GLY A 56 11.01 4.77 8.61
N VAL A 57 10.16 3.75 8.62
CA VAL A 57 8.93 3.88 9.42
C VAL A 57 9.35 4.16 10.86
N SER A 58 8.57 4.96 11.61
CA SER A 58 8.96 5.38 12.97
C SER A 58 7.99 4.88 14.03
N GLY A 59 8.44 4.91 15.29
CA GLY A 59 7.67 4.43 16.44
C GLY A 59 7.36 2.94 16.34
N LEU A 60 6.15 2.54 16.73
CA LEU A 60 5.75 1.13 16.79
C LEU A 60 5.91 0.39 15.46
N ALA A 61 5.76 1.06 14.32
CA ALA A 61 5.92 0.40 13.02
C ALA A 61 7.39 0.02 12.75
N ALA A 62 8.34 0.83 13.25
CA ALA A 62 9.77 0.53 13.21
C ALA A 62 10.12 -0.61 14.17
N GLU A 63 9.60 -0.54 15.41
CA GLU A 63 9.83 -1.55 16.45
C GLU A 63 9.35 -2.94 16.02
N LEU A 64 8.34 -2.99 15.14
CA LEU A 64 7.77 -4.22 14.61
C LEU A 64 8.28 -4.61 13.22
N GLY A 65 9.23 -3.87 12.63
CA GLY A 65 9.81 -4.18 11.30
C GLY A 65 8.81 -4.12 10.14
N LEU A 66 7.81 -3.24 10.21
CA LEU A 66 6.71 -3.23 9.22
C LEU A 66 7.10 -2.73 7.83
N ASP A 67 8.21 -1.99 7.70
CA ASP A 67 8.78 -1.65 6.40
C ASP A 67 9.15 -2.90 5.61
N GLU A 68 9.88 -3.82 6.22
CA GLU A 68 10.33 -5.04 5.58
C GLU A 68 9.16 -6.03 5.43
N ASP A 69 8.39 -6.25 6.50
CA ASP A 69 7.33 -7.24 6.49
C ASP A 69 6.20 -6.95 5.49
N LEU A 70 5.86 -5.67 5.27
CA LEU A 70 4.84 -5.30 4.29
C LEU A 70 5.34 -5.41 2.85
N VAL A 71 6.65 -5.22 2.63
CA VAL A 71 7.28 -5.47 1.33
C VAL A 71 7.32 -6.99 1.06
N ASP A 72 7.67 -7.80 2.05
CA ASP A 72 7.63 -9.27 1.97
C ASP A 72 6.21 -9.78 1.66
N ALA A 73 5.19 -9.21 2.31
CA ALA A 73 3.79 -9.59 2.04
C ALA A 73 3.36 -9.24 0.61
N LEU A 74 3.88 -8.16 0.03
CA LEU A 74 3.66 -7.83 -1.38
C LEU A 74 4.47 -8.70 -2.33
N ASP A 75 5.62 -9.22 -1.91
CA ASP A 75 6.47 -10.10 -2.73
C ASP A 75 5.74 -11.38 -3.16
N ALA A 76 4.84 -11.91 -2.30
CA ALA A 76 3.97 -13.03 -2.62
C ALA A 76 3.07 -12.78 -3.86
N PHE A 77 2.90 -11.52 -4.26
CA PHE A 77 2.11 -11.09 -5.42
C PHE A 77 2.95 -10.29 -6.42
N ARG A 78 4.27 -10.50 -6.44
CA ARG A 78 5.19 -9.76 -7.33
C ARG A 78 4.67 -9.73 -8.77
N GLY A 79 4.59 -8.53 -9.34
CA GLY A 79 4.07 -8.32 -10.69
C GLY A 79 2.55 -8.20 -10.78
N ALA A 80 1.83 -8.04 -9.67
CA ALA A 80 0.40 -7.78 -9.64
C ALA A 80 0.03 -6.65 -8.65
N TRP A 81 -1.11 -6.01 -8.91
CA TRP A 81 -1.77 -5.13 -7.94
C TRP A 81 -2.55 -5.96 -6.92
N VAL A 82 -2.46 -5.61 -5.65
CA VAL A 82 -3.08 -6.36 -4.54
C VAL A 82 -4.09 -5.49 -3.82
N GLU A 83 -5.33 -5.95 -3.72
CA GLU A 83 -6.37 -5.28 -2.92
C GLU A 83 -5.96 -5.25 -1.44
N TYR A 84 -6.19 -4.13 -0.75
CA TYR A 84 -5.76 -3.97 0.66
C TYR A 84 -6.15 -5.15 1.56
N GLY A 85 -7.38 -5.67 1.43
CA GLY A 85 -7.82 -6.82 2.21
C GLY A 85 -7.00 -8.09 1.96
N VAL A 86 -6.56 -8.30 0.72
CA VAL A 86 -5.70 -9.44 0.35
C VAL A 86 -4.31 -9.29 0.97
N LEU A 87 -3.75 -8.08 0.90
CA LEU A 87 -2.45 -7.78 1.51
C LEU A 87 -2.49 -7.94 3.03
N GLU A 88 -3.53 -7.43 3.70
CA GLU A 88 -3.69 -7.56 5.15
C GLU A 88 -3.78 -9.03 5.57
N ARG A 89 -4.55 -9.84 4.82
CA ARG A 89 -4.65 -11.29 5.05
C ARG A 89 -3.29 -11.98 4.89
N GLU A 90 -2.55 -11.63 3.84
CA GLU A 90 -1.23 -12.22 3.61
C GLU A 90 -0.22 -11.83 4.68
N TYR A 91 -0.22 -10.56 5.09
CA TYR A 91 0.60 -10.09 6.21
C TYR A 91 0.28 -10.85 7.50
N ALA A 92 -0.99 -11.04 7.85
CA ALA A 92 -1.36 -11.81 9.03
C ALA A 92 -1.01 -13.30 8.93
N ARG A 93 -0.95 -13.87 7.73
CA ARG A 93 -0.46 -15.23 7.49
C ARG A 93 1.05 -15.33 7.68
N LEU A 94 1.81 -14.35 7.20
CA LEU A 94 3.27 -14.32 7.26
C LEU A 94 3.81 -13.93 8.65
N ARG A 95 3.08 -13.08 9.38
CA ARG A 95 3.47 -12.51 10.68
C ARG A 95 2.32 -12.58 11.69
N PRO A 96 1.83 -13.80 12.02
CA PRO A 96 0.64 -13.96 12.86
C PRO A 96 0.81 -13.38 14.27
N GLU A 97 2.01 -13.48 14.85
CA GLU A 97 2.30 -12.93 16.19
C GLU A 97 2.24 -11.40 16.20
N THR A 98 2.97 -10.75 15.27
CA THR A 98 2.98 -9.28 15.13
C THR A 98 1.58 -8.75 14.84
N PHE A 99 0.85 -9.39 13.93
CA PHE A 99 -0.53 -9.02 13.65
C PHE A 99 -1.44 -9.21 14.87
N GLY A 100 -1.29 -10.31 15.61
CA GLY A 100 -1.99 -10.55 16.88
C GLY A 100 -1.72 -9.45 17.92
N LEU A 101 -0.48 -8.97 18.03
CA LEU A 101 -0.13 -7.83 18.89
C LEU A 101 -0.85 -6.53 18.46
N LEU A 102 -0.88 -6.24 17.17
CA LEU A 102 -1.59 -5.08 16.63
C LEU A 102 -3.09 -5.16 16.89
N VAL A 103 -3.69 -6.35 16.73
CA VAL A 103 -5.11 -6.61 17.02
C VAL A 103 -5.39 -6.48 18.51
N LYS A 104 -4.53 -7.00 19.39
CA LYS A 104 -4.68 -6.85 20.84
C LYS A 104 -4.59 -5.38 21.26
N LYS A 105 -3.70 -4.60 20.65
CA LYS A 105 -3.46 -3.19 20.98
C LYS A 105 -4.55 -2.26 20.44
N TYR A 106 -4.89 -2.38 19.17
CA TYR A 106 -5.79 -1.45 18.48
C TYR A 106 -7.19 -2.01 18.25
N GLY A 107 -7.36 -3.33 18.30
CA GLY A 107 -8.58 -4.02 17.88
C GLY A 107 -8.67 -4.16 16.36
N HIS A 108 -9.74 -4.83 15.93
CA HIS A 108 -10.09 -4.98 14.53
C HIS A 108 -11.60 -4.85 14.37
N THR A 109 -12.08 -4.25 13.29
CA THR A 109 -13.53 -4.07 13.04
C THR A 109 -14.27 -5.40 12.92
N ALA A 110 -13.56 -6.49 12.60
CA ALA A 110 -14.06 -7.85 12.58
C ALA A 110 -14.31 -8.41 14.00
N VAL A 111 -13.68 -7.83 15.02
CA VAL A 111 -13.77 -8.23 16.43
C VAL A 111 -14.71 -7.30 17.22
N ALA A 112 -14.61 -5.98 17.01
CA ALA A 112 -15.54 -4.98 17.57
C ALA A 112 -15.39 -3.63 16.83
N ALA A 113 -16.47 -2.84 16.77
CA ALA A 113 -16.43 -1.50 16.17
C ALA A 113 -15.50 -0.56 16.97
N LYS A 114 -14.42 -0.07 16.35
CA LYS A 114 -13.47 0.91 16.93
C LYS A 114 -13.06 1.97 15.91
N ARG A 115 -12.72 3.17 16.39
CA ARG A 115 -12.30 4.32 15.57
C ARG A 115 -10.88 4.20 14.98
N TYR A 116 -10.05 3.32 15.55
CA TYR A 116 -8.70 3.03 15.07
C TYR A 116 -8.44 1.54 15.25
N THR A 117 -7.95 0.86 14.21
CA THR A 117 -7.79 -0.60 14.17
C THR A 117 -6.40 -0.98 13.66
N ALA A 118 -6.04 -2.25 13.81
CA ALA A 118 -4.85 -2.82 13.17
C ALA A 118 -4.82 -2.48 11.67
N SER A 119 -5.96 -2.59 10.98
CA SER A 119 -6.07 -2.22 9.57
C SER A 119 -5.73 -0.76 9.28
N ALA A 120 -6.27 0.16 10.09
CA ALA A 120 -5.97 1.59 9.93
C ALA A 120 -4.47 1.89 10.16
N PHE A 121 -3.84 1.17 11.09
CA PHE A 121 -2.41 1.28 11.36
C PHE A 121 -1.57 0.77 10.18
N LEU A 122 -1.88 -0.42 9.63
CA LEU A 122 -1.19 -0.96 8.45
C LEU A 122 -1.40 -0.08 7.21
N GLY A 123 -2.62 0.37 6.95
CA GLY A 123 -2.92 1.30 5.85
C GLY A 123 -2.12 2.60 5.93
N ARG A 124 -1.92 3.13 7.15
CA ARG A 124 -1.04 4.29 7.36
C ARG A 124 0.42 3.97 7.03
N THR A 125 0.94 2.84 7.49
CA THR A 125 2.33 2.42 7.20
C THR A 125 2.56 2.25 5.71
N LEU A 126 1.64 1.61 4.99
CA LEU A 126 1.69 1.50 3.53
C LEU A 126 1.71 2.87 2.84
N GLY A 127 0.91 3.82 3.32
CA GLY A 127 0.94 5.19 2.82
C GLY A 127 2.32 5.86 3.00
N GLU A 128 2.99 5.63 4.13
CA GLU A 128 4.35 6.14 4.35
C GLU A 128 5.39 5.47 3.45
N LEU A 129 5.29 4.16 3.23
CA LEU A 129 6.15 3.43 2.30
C LEU A 129 5.96 3.90 0.85
N SER A 130 4.72 4.18 0.46
CA SER A 130 4.41 4.64 -0.90
C SER A 130 4.93 6.04 -1.18
N LYS A 131 4.84 6.97 -0.21
CA LYS A 131 5.45 8.31 -0.33
C LYS A 131 6.96 8.27 -0.55
N ARG A 132 7.62 7.19 -0.10
CA ARG A 132 9.06 6.96 -0.26
C ARG A 132 9.42 6.20 -1.54
N GLY A 133 8.43 5.79 -2.33
CA GLY A 133 8.62 5.01 -3.55
C GLY A 133 8.98 3.54 -3.31
N ALA A 134 8.89 3.04 -2.07
CA ALA A 134 9.17 1.63 -1.76
C ALA A 134 8.07 0.70 -2.30
N ILE A 135 6.82 1.19 -2.33
CA ILE A 135 5.65 0.49 -2.86
C ILE A 135 4.78 1.47 -3.65
N LEU A 136 3.91 0.94 -4.50
CA LEU A 136 2.99 1.69 -5.32
C LEU A 136 1.59 1.67 -4.71
N TRP A 137 0.83 2.74 -4.94
CA TRP A 137 -0.56 2.88 -4.50
C TRP A 137 -1.46 3.18 -5.69
N HIS A 138 -2.67 2.60 -5.68
CA HIS A 138 -3.73 2.90 -6.61
C HIS A 138 -5.09 2.82 -5.91
N GLU A 139 -6.03 3.69 -6.28
CA GLU A 139 -7.42 3.56 -5.87
C GLU A 139 -8.17 2.70 -6.89
N GLY A 140 -8.82 1.64 -6.45
CA GLY A 140 -9.53 0.71 -7.32
C GLY A 140 -10.84 0.21 -6.71
N PRO A 141 -11.59 -0.64 -7.42
CA PRO A 141 -12.86 -1.16 -6.93
C PRO A 141 -12.63 -2.03 -5.68
N ALA A 142 -13.50 -1.89 -4.69
CA ALA A 142 -13.53 -2.82 -3.56
C ALA A 142 -14.28 -4.10 -3.95
N THR A 143 -13.75 -5.27 -3.58
CA THR A 143 -14.34 -6.56 -3.98
C THR A 143 -14.61 -7.46 -2.79
N GLY A 144 -15.45 -8.48 -3.00
CA GLY A 144 -15.77 -9.49 -1.99
C GLY A 144 -16.25 -8.85 -0.67
N ARG A 145 -15.55 -9.17 0.43
CA ARG A 145 -15.83 -8.65 1.77
C ARG A 145 -15.90 -7.12 1.84
N TRP A 146 -15.17 -6.41 0.99
CA TRP A 146 -15.03 -4.95 1.03
C TRP A 146 -15.97 -4.23 0.06
N SER A 147 -16.79 -4.95 -0.70
CA SER A 147 -17.69 -4.40 -1.74
C SER A 147 -18.59 -3.25 -1.26
N TYR A 148 -18.91 -3.18 0.04
CA TYR A 148 -19.68 -2.08 0.62
C TYR A 148 -18.97 -0.70 0.57
N ASN A 149 -17.64 -0.66 0.39
CA ASN A 149 -16.87 0.58 0.34
C ASN A 149 -16.81 1.25 -1.03
N SER A 150 -17.35 0.62 -2.09
CA SER A 150 -17.26 1.06 -3.51
C SER A 150 -15.82 1.11 -4.07
N SER A 151 -14.88 1.80 -3.40
CA SER A 151 -13.45 1.80 -3.70
C SER A 151 -12.61 1.37 -2.49
N ILE A 152 -11.37 0.95 -2.75
CA ILE A 152 -10.38 0.57 -1.75
C ILE A 152 -8.97 0.81 -2.30
N SER A 153 -7.96 0.86 -1.43
CA SER A 153 -6.57 0.95 -1.84
C SER A 153 -6.04 -0.37 -2.39
N TRP A 154 -5.21 -0.25 -3.42
CA TRP A 154 -4.47 -1.33 -4.07
C TRP A 154 -2.99 -1.02 -4.02
N TRP A 155 -2.17 -2.05 -3.84
CA TRP A 155 -0.74 -1.92 -3.57
C TRP A 155 0.08 -2.86 -4.45
N ALA A 156 1.27 -2.45 -4.85
CA ALA A 156 2.18 -3.28 -5.65
C ALA A 156 3.65 -2.93 -5.35
N LEU A 157 4.57 -3.84 -5.68
CA LEU A 157 6.00 -3.52 -5.76
C LEU A 157 6.31 -2.83 -7.09
N PRO A 158 7.27 -1.89 -7.12
CA PRO A 158 7.84 -1.42 -8.38
C PRO A 158 8.58 -2.55 -9.14
N PRO A 159 8.60 -2.51 -10.49
CA PRO A 159 7.91 -1.55 -11.35
C PRO A 159 6.40 -1.79 -11.39
N ALA A 160 5.63 -0.76 -11.76
CA ALA A 160 4.16 -0.82 -11.80
C ALA A 160 3.66 -1.96 -12.70
N PRO A 161 2.86 -2.90 -12.18
CA PRO A 161 2.19 -3.88 -13.00
C PRO A 161 1.09 -3.26 -13.86
N GLU A 162 0.74 -3.93 -14.95
CA GLU A 162 -0.48 -3.65 -15.70
C GLU A 162 -1.69 -3.77 -14.79
N TRP A 163 -2.62 -2.82 -14.85
CA TRP A 163 -3.80 -2.79 -13.97
C TRP A 163 -4.72 -4.01 -14.14
N SER A 164 -4.68 -4.67 -15.31
CA SER A 164 -5.38 -5.93 -15.56
C SER A 164 -4.82 -7.10 -14.73
N THR A 165 -3.56 -7.01 -14.30
CA THR A 165 -2.88 -8.02 -13.48
C THR A 165 -3.06 -7.68 -12.01
N ARG A 166 -4.14 -8.20 -11.42
CA ARG A 166 -4.56 -7.85 -10.06
C ARG A 166 -5.14 -9.02 -9.28
N SER A 167 -4.81 -9.08 -8.00
CA SER A 167 -5.32 -10.05 -7.03
C SER A 167 -6.33 -9.37 -6.12
N SER A 168 -7.61 -9.64 -6.40
CA SER A 168 -8.73 -9.14 -5.62
C SER A 168 -9.18 -10.16 -4.57
N TRP A 169 -9.90 -9.69 -3.55
CA TRP A 169 -10.51 -10.59 -2.57
C TRP A 169 -11.46 -11.59 -3.27
N ALA A 170 -12.29 -11.09 -4.18
CA ALA A 170 -13.23 -11.92 -4.93
C ALA A 170 -12.51 -12.99 -5.79
N ALA A 171 -11.34 -12.67 -6.35
CA ALA A 171 -10.57 -13.60 -7.18
C ALA A 171 -9.94 -14.75 -6.37
N LEU A 172 -9.67 -14.53 -5.08
CA LEU A 172 -9.14 -15.58 -4.20
C LEU A 172 -10.20 -16.59 -3.75
N GLY A 173 -11.49 -16.34 -3.98
CA GLY A 173 -12.57 -17.26 -3.62
C GLY A 173 -12.63 -17.62 -2.13
N CYS A 174 -12.02 -16.80 -1.26
CA CYS A 174 -11.93 -17.07 0.17
C CYS A 174 -13.23 -16.69 0.88
N ASP A 175 -13.75 -17.60 1.70
CA ASP A 175 -14.83 -17.31 2.63
C ASP A 175 -14.41 -16.25 3.66
N VAL A 176 -15.41 -15.54 4.20
CA VAL A 176 -15.28 -14.32 5.03
C VAL A 176 -14.55 -14.56 6.35
N GLU A 177 -14.17 -15.79 6.69
CA GLU A 177 -13.47 -16.21 7.91
C GLU A 177 -11.98 -15.87 7.90
N TYR A 178 -11.68 -14.59 7.65
CA TYR A 178 -10.51 -13.99 8.26
C TYR A 178 -10.98 -13.34 9.56
N VAL A 179 -10.80 -14.06 10.68
CA VAL A 179 -10.91 -13.48 12.01
C VAL A 179 -9.49 -13.27 12.54
N PRO A 180 -9.03 -12.00 12.59
CA PRO A 180 -7.79 -11.61 13.23
C PRO A 180 -7.64 -12.21 14.63
N GLY A 181 -6.66 -13.09 14.83
CA GLY A 181 -6.33 -13.65 16.14
C GLY A 181 -7.06 -14.95 16.54
N GLN A 182 -7.76 -15.62 15.62
CA GLN A 182 -8.11 -17.04 15.80
C GLN A 182 -7.08 -17.90 15.09
N THR A 183 -5.87 -18.01 15.67
CA THR A 183 -5.20 -19.30 15.60
C THR A 183 -6.01 -20.24 16.46
N GLU A 184 -6.47 -21.36 15.91
CA GLU A 184 -6.92 -22.48 16.72
C GLU A 184 -5.81 -22.74 17.75
N MET A 185 -6.11 -22.47 19.02
CA MET A 185 -5.38 -23.10 20.10
C MET A 185 -5.81 -24.55 20.08
N GLU A 186 -5.14 -25.37 19.26
CA GLU A 186 -5.22 -26.81 19.40
C GLU A 186 -4.85 -27.14 20.86
N SER A 187 -5.83 -27.68 21.56
CA SER A 187 -5.71 -28.23 22.92
C SER A 187 -5.50 -29.73 22.82
#